data_AF-A0A4Q8UQ94-F1
#
_entry.id   AF-A0A4Q8UQ94-F1
#
_cell.length_a   1.000
_cell.length_b   1.000
_cell.length_c   1.000
_cell.angle_alpha   90.00
_cell.angle_beta   90.00
_cell.angle_gamma   90.00
#
_symmetry.space_group_name_H-M   'P 1'
#
loop_
_entity.id
_entity.type
_entity.pdbx_description
1 polymer ?
#
loop_
_entity_poly.entity_id
_entity_poly.type
_entity_poly.pdbx_seq_one_letter_code
_entity_poly.pdbx_strand_id
1 'polypeptide(L)'
;MAVTLGLVPAAAGKRLGAAVLDWLAPLAVLAVTFAIGFAGVTRTQSGGFIIYDTGSLVLFGGIGLGLTLVYIAVLAGMEARSGITIGNRLMGIRSADKDGYGPGGGGVFLRGLITGAGILLAVLAAAVVVIFKWFDAALFILAPLALIGAAWAVLVVVSNAWDKNGRLRGWHDTAAKTLVFDVKAGRNPIATGGIQGPYSFAPLDLPPVQQVASPVAGAAKTPQVINAQAPLNPNQWQPPAVQPAGPAPHTAAQPALAPPAPAVHQPPMAPQAPAIQQHPAAPATAVQYRAPEHAAANAHPDDDHDRTQMRGGVRAAAPAAVLRIRLDDGRDFQLDRNVLVGRNPVGQAGEQQAQLLAVDDPGRSISKTHLHVLTDGAGVWVTDRNSTNGSAVTTPDGLRTPLQPGVPAFVSPGSTVHFGDRSFHLGQA
;
A
#
# COMPACT_ATOMS: atom_id res chain seq x y z
N MET A 1 -9.33 -22.38 -7.74
CA MET A 1 -10.56 -21.57 -7.96
C MET A 1 -10.21 -20.11 -7.72
N ALA A 2 -10.76 -19.16 -8.48
CA ALA A 2 -10.49 -17.74 -8.22
C ALA A 2 -11.15 -17.32 -6.89
N VAL A 3 -10.35 -16.88 -5.92
CA VAL A 3 -10.87 -16.36 -4.65
C VAL A 3 -11.62 -15.07 -4.96
N THR A 4 -12.93 -15.06 -4.75
CA THR A 4 -13.74 -13.84 -4.83
C THR A 4 -13.32 -12.93 -3.69
N LEU A 5 -12.49 -11.92 -3.99
CA LEU A 5 -11.83 -11.05 -3.01
C LEU A 5 -12.79 -10.29 -2.08
N GLY A 6 -14.10 -10.30 -2.34
CA GLY A 6 -15.14 -9.74 -1.46
C GLY A 6 -15.13 -8.22 -1.35
N LEU A 7 -14.32 -7.53 -2.16
CA LEU A 7 -14.19 -6.07 -2.15
C LEU A 7 -15.31 -5.43 -2.97
N VAL A 8 -16.08 -4.53 -2.36
CA VAL A 8 -17.11 -3.75 -3.04
C VAL A 8 -16.63 -2.30 -3.17
N PRO A 9 -16.60 -1.71 -4.38
CA PRO A 9 -16.21 -0.31 -4.56
C PRO A 9 -17.30 0.64 -4.02
N ALA A 10 -16.89 1.76 -3.43
CA ALA A 10 -17.84 2.71 -2.83
C ALA A 10 -18.63 3.50 -3.88
N ALA A 11 -19.97 3.41 -3.82
CA ALA A 11 -20.87 4.17 -4.69
C ALA A 11 -20.76 5.69 -4.49
N ALA A 12 -20.92 6.46 -5.57
CA ALA A 12 -20.75 7.93 -5.60
C ALA A 12 -21.54 8.65 -4.48
N GLY A 13 -22.79 8.25 -4.22
CA GLY A 13 -23.60 8.84 -3.15
C GLY A 13 -23.03 8.64 -1.73
N LYS A 14 -22.46 7.46 -1.43
CA LYS A 14 -21.80 7.23 -0.14
C LYS A 14 -20.55 8.09 0.01
N ARG A 15 -19.81 8.27 -1.09
CA ARG A 15 -18.58 9.09 -1.13
C ARG A 15 -18.87 10.58 -0.99
N LEU A 16 -19.90 11.09 -1.66
CA LEU A 16 -20.36 12.47 -1.52
C LEU A 16 -20.86 12.73 -0.09
N GLY A 17 -21.66 11.82 0.48
CA GLY A 17 -22.12 11.93 1.87
C GLY A 17 -20.95 12.00 2.86
N ALA A 18 -19.91 11.18 2.66
CA ALA A 18 -18.72 11.21 3.50
C ALA A 18 -17.96 12.54 3.38
N ALA A 19 -17.71 13.00 2.15
CA ALA A 19 -17.03 14.26 1.90
C ALA A 19 -17.79 15.47 2.50
N VAL A 20 -19.11 15.53 2.32
CA VAL A 20 -19.95 16.59 2.92
C VAL A 20 -19.87 16.56 4.44
N LEU A 21 -19.97 15.39 5.08
CA LEU A 21 -19.83 15.25 6.53
C LEU A 21 -18.46 15.74 7.04
N ASP A 22 -17.39 15.43 6.30
CA ASP A 22 -16.04 15.89 6.64
C ASP A 22 -15.85 17.41 6.42
N TRP A 23 -16.59 18.03 5.49
CA TRP A 23 -16.58 19.47 5.22
C TRP A 23 -17.46 20.31 6.17
N LEU A 24 -18.49 19.73 6.78
CA LEU A 24 -19.44 20.47 7.63
C LEU A 24 -18.76 21.15 8.82
N ALA A 25 -17.85 20.47 9.52
CA ALA A 25 -17.16 21.02 10.68
C ALA A 25 -16.31 22.27 10.36
N PRO A 26 -15.37 22.26 9.38
CA PRO A 26 -14.60 23.45 9.05
C PRO A 26 -15.47 24.57 8.46
N LEU A 27 -16.51 24.25 7.68
CA LEU A 27 -17.47 25.26 7.18
C LEU A 27 -18.22 25.95 8.33
N ALA A 28 -18.67 25.18 9.33
CA ALA A 28 -19.36 25.72 10.50
C ALA A 28 -18.42 26.57 11.37
N VAL A 29 -17.18 26.12 11.60
CA VAL A 29 -16.16 26.91 12.31
C VAL A 29 -15.94 28.24 11.61
N LEU A 30 -15.64 28.25 10.31
CA LEU A 30 -15.40 29.47 9.55
C LEU A 30 -16.62 30.39 9.56
N ALA A 31 -17.82 29.87 9.30
CA ALA A 31 -19.05 30.67 9.30
C ALA A 31 -19.29 31.36 10.65
N VAL A 32 -19.14 30.63 11.76
CA VAL A 32 -19.31 31.19 13.11
C VAL A 32 -18.22 32.21 13.44
N THR A 33 -16.95 31.91 13.20
CA THR A 33 -15.86 32.84 13.53
C THR A 33 -15.88 34.10 12.67
N PHE A 34 -16.20 33.99 11.38
CA PHE A 34 -16.38 35.18 10.53
C PHE A 34 -17.61 35.97 10.94
N ALA A 35 -18.74 35.34 11.30
CA ALA A 35 -19.92 36.05 11.79
C ALA A 35 -19.64 36.85 13.07
N ILE A 36 -18.93 36.25 14.04
CA ILE A 36 -18.47 36.94 15.26
C ILE A 36 -17.51 38.09 14.90
N GLY A 37 -16.57 37.83 13.99
CA GLY A 37 -15.62 38.82 13.48
C GLY A 37 -16.29 40.04 12.84
N PHE A 38 -17.29 39.81 11.98
CA PHE A 38 -18.08 40.88 11.35
C PHE A 38 -18.97 41.61 12.36
N ALA A 39 -19.61 40.91 13.31
CA ALA A 39 -20.42 41.53 14.35
C ALA A 39 -19.60 42.43 15.28
N GLY A 40 -18.30 42.16 15.43
CA GLY A 40 -17.37 42.99 16.18
C GLY A 40 -16.77 44.17 15.41
N VAL A 41 -17.15 44.43 14.14
CA VAL A 41 -16.64 45.58 13.38
C VAL A 41 -17.32 46.86 13.87
N THR A 42 -16.54 47.81 14.38
CA THR A 42 -17.08 49.10 14.87
C THR A 42 -16.78 50.24 13.90
N ARG A 43 -17.61 51.29 13.93
CA ARG A 43 -17.48 52.48 13.08
C ARG A 43 -17.30 53.72 13.95
N THR A 44 -16.15 54.37 13.83
CA THR A 44 -15.85 55.64 14.49
C THR A 44 -15.87 56.77 13.47
N GLN A 45 -16.48 57.90 13.83
CA GLN A 45 -16.48 59.11 13.01
C GLN A 45 -15.71 60.21 13.75
N SER A 46 -14.69 60.78 13.10
CA SER A 46 -13.91 61.89 13.66
C SER A 46 -13.37 62.76 12.52
N GLY A 47 -13.45 64.09 12.66
CA GLY A 47 -12.93 65.04 11.68
C GLY A 47 -13.54 64.92 10.26
N GLY A 48 -14.76 64.38 10.12
CA GLY A 48 -15.41 64.13 8.83
C GLY A 48 -15.01 62.81 8.15
N PHE A 49 -14.08 62.04 8.71
CA PHE A 49 -13.69 60.73 8.21
C PHE A 49 -14.45 59.60 8.91
N ILE A 50 -14.73 58.53 8.17
CA ILE A 50 -15.29 57.29 8.68
C ILE A 50 -14.16 56.26 8.79
N ILE A 51 -13.89 55.79 10.00
CA ILE A 51 -12.90 54.75 10.28
C ILE A 51 -13.64 53.49 10.75
N TYR A 52 -13.32 52.35 10.16
CA TYR A 52 -13.82 51.04 10.58
C TYR A 52 -12.71 50.29 11.34
N ASP A 53 -12.99 49.83 12.55
CA ASP A 53 -12.12 48.91 13.27
C ASP A 53 -12.45 47.47 12.84
N THR A 54 -11.50 46.82 12.19
CA THR A 54 -11.60 45.44 11.69
C THR A 54 -10.75 44.45 12.50
N GLY A 55 -10.20 44.86 13.64
CA GLY A 55 -9.34 44.00 14.47
C GLY A 55 -10.04 42.72 14.93
N SER A 56 -11.32 42.81 15.25
CA SER A 56 -12.22 41.68 15.54
C SER A 56 -12.32 40.69 14.37
N LEU A 57 -12.55 41.18 13.16
CA LEU A 57 -12.64 40.38 11.94
C LEU A 57 -11.33 39.65 11.64
N VAL A 58 -10.18 40.31 11.81
CA VAL A 58 -8.86 39.71 11.63
C VAL A 58 -8.59 38.65 12.70
N LEU A 59 -8.88 38.95 13.98
CA LEU A 59 -8.68 38.03 15.11
C LEU A 59 -9.51 36.76 14.98
N PHE A 60 -10.83 36.89 14.88
CA PHE A 60 -11.71 35.71 14.81
C PHE A 60 -11.58 34.97 13.47
N GLY A 61 -11.44 35.68 12.35
CA GLY A 61 -11.15 35.06 11.05
C GLY A 61 -9.85 34.25 11.06
N GLY A 62 -8.79 34.80 11.66
CA GLY A 62 -7.50 34.10 11.84
C GLY A 62 -7.61 32.85 12.71
N ILE A 63 -8.34 32.93 13.84
CA ILE A 63 -8.62 31.78 14.72
C ILE A 63 -9.40 30.69 13.95
N GLY A 64 -10.46 31.07 13.22
CA GLY A 64 -11.26 30.12 12.43
C GLY A 64 -10.47 29.41 11.33
N LEU A 65 -9.63 30.14 10.61
CA LEU A 65 -8.70 29.58 9.63
C LEU A 65 -7.68 28.64 10.28
N GLY A 66 -7.08 29.03 11.41
CA GLY A 66 -6.13 28.19 12.16
C GLY A 66 -6.76 26.88 12.63
N LEU A 67 -7.94 26.93 13.26
CA LEU A 67 -8.70 25.75 13.69
C LEU A 67 -9.09 24.85 12.50
N THR A 68 -9.46 25.45 11.36
CA THR A 68 -9.77 24.72 10.12
C THR A 68 -8.55 23.98 9.58
N LEU A 69 -7.37 24.61 9.56
CA LEU A 69 -6.13 23.96 9.12
C LEU A 69 -5.71 22.82 10.05
N VAL A 70 -5.85 23.00 11.37
CA VAL A 70 -5.59 21.95 12.36
C VAL A 70 -6.56 20.77 12.16
N TYR A 71 -7.85 21.03 11.98
CA TYR A 71 -8.85 19.99 11.71
C TYR A 71 -8.53 19.20 10.44
N ILE A 72 -8.22 19.89 9.34
CA ILE A 72 -7.86 19.25 8.06
C ILE A 72 -6.58 18.41 8.21
N ALA A 73 -5.57 18.90 8.92
CA ALA A 73 -4.32 18.17 9.16
C ALA A 73 -4.54 16.91 10.01
N VAL A 74 -5.35 16.98 11.07
CA VAL A 74 -5.71 15.83 11.90
C VAL A 74 -6.49 14.80 11.08
N LEU A 75 -7.50 15.24 10.31
CA LEU A 75 -8.31 14.37 9.48
C LEU A 75 -7.50 13.68 8.38
N ALA A 76 -6.59 14.42 7.72
CA ALA A 76 -5.67 13.88 6.75
C ALA A 76 -4.67 12.88 7.37
N GLY A 77 -4.18 13.14 8.58
CA GLY A 77 -3.32 12.20 9.33
C GLY A 77 -4.04 10.91 9.71
N MET A 78 -5.31 11.00 10.12
CA MET A 78 -6.17 9.85 10.38
C MET A 78 -6.42 9.03 9.10
N GLU A 79 -6.79 9.68 8.00
CA GLU A 79 -7.03 9.00 6.72
C GLU A 79 -5.75 8.36 6.19
N ALA A 80 -4.61 9.06 6.22
CA ALA A 80 -3.33 8.57 5.72
C ALA A 80 -2.89 7.26 6.39
N ARG A 81 -3.07 7.17 7.72
CA ARG A 81 -2.68 5.99 8.51
C ARG A 81 -3.71 4.87 8.46
N SER A 82 -5.00 5.20 8.49
CA SER A 82 -6.06 4.21 8.78
C SER A 82 -7.13 4.07 7.70
N GLY A 83 -7.13 4.94 6.67
CA GLY A 83 -8.17 4.98 5.65
C GLY A 83 -9.51 5.57 6.11
N ILE A 84 -9.57 6.09 7.33
CA ILE A 84 -10.81 6.53 7.99
C ILE A 84 -10.77 8.03 8.28
N THR A 85 -11.79 8.73 7.79
CA THR A 85 -12.26 10.05 8.22
C THR A 85 -13.55 9.91 9.05
N ILE A 86 -14.08 11.01 9.57
CA ILE A 86 -15.35 11.01 10.31
C ILE A 86 -16.50 10.62 9.35
N GLY A 87 -16.57 11.28 8.19
CA GLY A 87 -17.52 10.98 7.13
C GLY A 87 -17.41 9.54 6.60
N ASN A 88 -16.19 9.05 6.34
CA ASN A 88 -15.97 7.67 5.90
C ASN A 88 -16.54 6.65 6.90
N ARG A 89 -16.27 6.84 8.20
CA ARG A 89 -16.78 5.96 9.27
C ARG A 89 -18.31 5.94 9.31
N LEU A 90 -18.96 7.11 9.21
CA LEU A 90 -20.42 7.24 9.24
C LEU A 90 -21.06 6.56 8.01
N MET A 91 -20.54 6.84 6.81
CA MET A 91 -21.04 6.27 5.56
C MET A 91 -20.69 4.78 5.38
N GLY A 92 -19.77 4.25 6.18
CA GLY A 92 -19.33 2.85 6.12
C GLY A 92 -18.43 2.57 4.92
N ILE A 93 -17.59 3.53 4.56
CA ILE A 93 -16.59 3.41 3.49
C ILE A 93 -15.17 3.53 4.07
N ARG A 94 -14.16 3.07 3.33
CA ARG A 94 -12.76 3.17 3.74
C ARG A 94 -11.85 3.44 2.54
N SER A 95 -10.99 4.43 2.65
CA SER A 95 -9.93 4.73 1.68
C SER A 95 -8.74 3.80 1.89
N ALA A 96 -8.06 3.40 0.81
CA ALA A 96 -6.85 2.57 0.85
C ALA A 96 -5.90 2.89 -0.32
N ASP A 97 -4.67 2.40 -0.26
CA ASP A 97 -3.75 2.39 -1.40
C ASP A 97 -4.09 1.25 -2.40
N LYS A 98 -3.24 1.09 -3.43
CA LYS A 98 -3.34 0.05 -4.46
C LYS A 98 -3.16 -1.38 -3.91
N ASP A 99 -2.54 -1.54 -2.75
CA ASP A 99 -2.20 -2.83 -2.13
C ASP A 99 -3.22 -3.18 -1.02
N GLY A 100 -4.06 -2.22 -0.62
CA GLY A 100 -5.13 -2.36 0.35
C GLY A 100 -4.76 -1.93 1.77
N TYR A 101 -3.66 -1.19 1.93
CA TYR A 101 -3.20 -0.61 3.19
C TYR A 101 -3.63 0.86 3.31
N GLY A 102 -3.21 1.55 4.37
CA GLY A 102 -3.50 2.98 4.55
C GLY A 102 -3.02 3.80 3.34
N PRO A 103 -3.81 4.75 2.83
CA PRO A 103 -3.53 5.48 1.57
C PRO A 103 -2.26 6.35 1.60
N GLY A 104 -1.65 6.56 2.77
CA GLY A 104 -0.41 7.31 2.93
C GLY A 104 -0.59 8.83 2.82
N GLY A 105 0.35 9.58 3.42
CA GLY A 105 0.27 11.03 3.50
C GLY A 105 0.23 11.72 2.14
N GLY A 106 1.09 11.31 1.20
CA GLY A 106 1.15 11.87 -0.15
C GLY A 106 -0.13 11.62 -0.98
N GLY A 107 -0.73 10.43 -0.85
CA GLY A 107 -1.99 10.10 -1.53
C GLY A 107 -3.16 10.93 -1.01
N VAL A 108 -3.30 11.06 0.31
CA VAL A 108 -4.33 11.91 0.93
C VAL A 108 -4.11 13.38 0.60
N PHE A 109 -2.87 13.88 0.69
CA PHE A 109 -2.54 15.26 0.33
C PHE A 109 -2.91 15.58 -1.13
N LEU A 110 -2.56 14.72 -2.10
CA LEU A 110 -2.88 14.95 -3.50
C LEU A 110 -4.40 14.93 -3.77
N ARG A 111 -5.17 14.05 -3.09
CA ARG A 111 -6.64 14.07 -3.15
C ARG A 111 -7.22 15.37 -2.60
N GLY A 112 -6.72 15.80 -1.43
CA GLY A 112 -7.11 17.06 -0.81
C GLY A 112 -6.81 18.26 -1.72
N LEU A 113 -5.63 18.30 -2.34
CA LEU A 113 -5.21 19.34 -3.27
C LEU A 113 -6.11 19.41 -4.51
N ILE A 114 -6.40 18.28 -5.16
CA ILE A 114 -7.26 18.24 -6.36
C ILE A 114 -8.70 18.62 -6.02
N THR A 115 -9.23 18.10 -4.90
CA THR A 115 -10.61 18.39 -4.47
C THR A 115 -10.76 19.84 -4.02
N GLY A 116 -9.77 20.37 -3.30
CA GLY A 116 -9.73 21.76 -2.82
C GLY A 116 -9.24 22.78 -3.85
N ALA A 117 -8.84 22.40 -5.06
CA ALA A 117 -8.19 23.30 -6.03
C ALA A 117 -9.01 24.57 -6.33
N GLY A 118 -10.32 24.45 -6.51
CA GLY A 118 -11.20 25.61 -6.72
C GLY A 118 -11.32 26.53 -5.49
N ILE A 119 -11.30 25.96 -4.28
CA ILE A 119 -11.30 26.74 -3.03
C ILE A 119 -9.94 27.42 -2.81
N LEU A 120 -8.82 26.76 -3.14
CA LEU A 120 -7.49 27.37 -3.12
C LEU A 120 -7.40 28.55 -4.09
N LEU A 121 -8.01 28.45 -5.28
CA LEU A 121 -8.13 29.57 -6.21
C LEU A 121 -8.96 30.71 -5.61
N ALA A 122 -10.06 30.42 -4.92
CA ALA A 122 -10.84 31.43 -4.20
C ALA A 122 -10.03 32.13 -3.08
N VAL A 123 -9.19 31.40 -2.34
CA VAL A 123 -8.29 31.96 -1.33
C VAL A 123 -7.20 32.85 -1.96
N LEU A 124 -6.62 32.44 -3.08
CA LEU A 124 -5.66 33.26 -3.83
C LEU A 124 -6.31 34.55 -4.37
N ALA A 125 -7.53 34.46 -4.89
CA ALA A 125 -8.30 35.62 -5.32
C ALA A 125 -8.63 36.56 -4.14
N ALA A 126 -8.93 36.02 -2.95
CA ALA A 126 -9.14 36.82 -1.75
C ALA A 126 -7.87 37.58 -1.33
N ALA A 127 -6.70 36.94 -1.42
CA ALA A 127 -5.42 37.60 -1.18
C ALA A 127 -5.16 38.74 -2.20
N VAL A 128 -5.44 38.52 -3.48
CA VAL A 128 -5.35 39.56 -4.53
C VAL A 128 -6.29 40.73 -4.22
N VAL A 129 -7.56 40.46 -3.88
CA VAL A 129 -8.54 41.49 -3.49
C VAL A 129 -8.04 42.34 -2.31
N VAL A 130 -7.41 41.72 -1.31
CA VAL A 130 -6.82 42.43 -0.16
C VAL A 130 -5.60 43.27 -0.57
N ILE A 131 -4.68 42.71 -1.36
CA ILE A 131 -3.45 43.38 -1.83
C ILE A 131 -3.79 44.63 -2.66
N PHE A 132 -4.71 44.50 -3.61
CA PHE A 132 -5.13 45.60 -4.49
C PHE A 132 -6.28 46.46 -3.92
N LYS A 133 -6.74 46.17 -2.69
CA LYS A 133 -7.79 46.89 -1.96
C LYS A 133 -9.14 46.94 -2.71
N TRP A 134 -9.47 45.92 -3.51
CA TRP A 134 -10.68 45.83 -4.33
C TRP A 134 -11.93 45.44 -3.52
N PHE A 135 -12.16 46.08 -2.38
CA PHE A 135 -13.22 45.70 -1.45
C PHE A 135 -14.63 45.82 -2.03
N ASP A 136 -14.89 46.84 -2.86
CA ASP A 136 -16.20 47.04 -3.51
C ASP A 136 -16.51 45.92 -4.53
N ALA A 137 -15.48 45.36 -5.18
CA ALA A 137 -15.60 44.24 -6.11
C ALA A 137 -15.52 42.87 -5.42
N ALA A 138 -15.14 42.82 -4.14
CA ALA A 138 -14.82 41.57 -3.44
C ALA A 138 -15.96 40.56 -3.46
N LEU A 139 -17.21 41.00 -3.24
CA LEU A 139 -18.38 40.11 -3.27
C LEU A 139 -18.58 39.51 -4.67
N PHE A 140 -18.47 40.33 -5.72
CA PHE A 140 -18.69 39.93 -7.12
C PHE A 140 -17.58 39.03 -7.67
N ILE A 141 -16.38 39.07 -7.08
CA ILE A 141 -15.27 38.17 -7.44
C ILE A 141 -15.32 36.89 -6.60
N LEU A 142 -15.42 37.01 -5.27
CA LEU A 142 -15.21 35.90 -4.35
C LEU A 142 -16.44 35.01 -4.18
N ALA A 143 -17.66 35.55 -4.22
CA ALA A 143 -18.87 34.73 -4.09
C ALA A 143 -19.06 33.73 -5.25
N PRO A 144 -19.03 34.13 -6.54
CA PRO A 144 -19.15 33.15 -7.63
C PRO A 144 -17.96 32.20 -7.64
N LEU A 145 -16.75 32.66 -7.30
CA LEU A 145 -15.57 31.81 -7.29
C LEU A 145 -15.60 30.75 -6.16
N ALA A 146 -16.13 31.09 -4.98
CA ALA A 146 -16.38 30.13 -3.91
C ALA A 146 -17.47 29.11 -4.29
N LEU A 147 -18.55 29.55 -4.97
CA LEU A 147 -19.58 28.64 -5.50
C LEU A 147 -19.03 27.68 -6.56
N ILE A 148 -18.22 28.19 -7.49
CA ILE A 148 -17.51 27.38 -8.49
C ILE A 148 -16.53 26.41 -7.80
N GLY A 149 -15.83 26.85 -6.75
CA GLY A 149 -14.94 25.99 -5.96
C GLY A 149 -15.66 24.88 -5.20
N ALA A 150 -16.85 25.15 -4.66
CA ALA A 150 -17.70 24.14 -4.03
C ALA A 150 -18.28 23.15 -5.06
N ALA A 151 -18.77 23.65 -6.20
CA ALA A 151 -19.25 22.83 -7.31
C ALA A 151 -18.13 21.94 -7.88
N TRP A 152 -16.91 22.46 -7.99
CA TRP A 152 -15.72 21.71 -8.36
C TRP A 152 -15.43 20.58 -7.37
N ALA A 153 -15.43 20.84 -6.07
CA ALA A 153 -15.19 19.82 -5.04
C ALA A 153 -16.22 18.69 -5.12
N VAL A 154 -17.51 19.01 -5.28
CA VAL A 154 -18.60 18.03 -5.48
C VAL A 154 -18.39 17.23 -6.76
N LEU A 155 -18.09 17.89 -7.89
CA LEU A 155 -17.86 17.26 -9.18
C LEU A 155 -16.64 16.32 -9.13
N VAL A 156 -15.55 16.72 -8.48
CA VAL A 156 -14.37 15.87 -8.26
C VAL A 156 -14.69 14.64 -7.40
N VAL A 157 -15.54 14.77 -6.37
CA VAL A 157 -15.95 13.63 -5.53
C VAL A 157 -16.85 12.66 -6.29
N VAL A 158 -17.85 13.18 -7.03
CA VAL A 158 -18.83 12.38 -7.79
C VAL A 158 -18.26 11.89 -9.14
N SER A 159 -17.10 12.40 -9.59
CA SER A 159 -16.41 12.01 -10.85
C SER A 159 -16.27 10.50 -11.03
N ASN A 160 -16.29 9.74 -9.93
CA ASN A 160 -16.22 8.29 -9.90
C ASN A 160 -17.41 7.57 -10.54
N ALA A 161 -18.56 8.25 -10.70
CA ALA A 161 -19.71 7.73 -11.45
C ALA A 161 -19.45 7.62 -12.96
N TRP A 162 -18.43 8.31 -13.48
CA TRP A 162 -18.04 8.31 -14.90
C TRP A 162 -16.77 7.49 -15.17
N ASP A 163 -16.31 6.66 -14.21
CA ASP A 163 -15.16 5.77 -14.40
C ASP A 163 -15.46 4.62 -15.38
N LYS A 164 -15.03 4.81 -16.64
CA LYS A 164 -15.16 3.84 -17.73
C LYS A 164 -14.53 2.47 -17.43
N ASN A 165 -13.62 2.39 -16.45
CA ASN A 165 -12.94 1.14 -16.08
C ASN A 165 -13.77 0.27 -15.11
N GLY A 166 -14.95 0.72 -14.70
CA GLY A 166 -15.83 -0.01 -13.78
C GLY A 166 -15.31 -0.13 -12.34
N ARG A 167 -14.22 0.56 -11.99
CA ARG A 167 -13.61 0.53 -10.66
C ARG A 167 -14.17 1.60 -9.71
N LEU A 168 -15.09 2.44 -10.20
CA LEU A 168 -15.70 3.58 -9.50
C LEU A 168 -14.66 4.48 -8.80
N ARG A 169 -13.57 4.81 -9.52
CA ARG A 169 -12.50 5.71 -9.05
C ARG A 169 -12.74 7.14 -9.49
N GLY A 170 -12.66 8.09 -8.57
CA GLY A 170 -12.71 9.51 -8.90
C GLY A 170 -11.39 9.98 -9.52
N TRP A 171 -11.41 11.16 -10.15
CA TRP A 171 -10.20 11.78 -10.72
C TRP A 171 -9.11 11.98 -9.64
N HIS A 172 -9.53 12.43 -8.45
CA HIS A 172 -8.66 12.61 -7.29
C HIS A 172 -8.03 11.30 -6.80
N ASP A 173 -8.79 10.19 -6.74
CA ASP A 173 -8.21 8.89 -6.35
C ASP A 173 -7.26 8.34 -7.42
N THR A 174 -7.59 8.59 -8.70
CA THR A 174 -6.83 8.10 -9.83
C THR A 174 -5.46 8.75 -9.88
N ALA A 175 -5.39 10.07 -9.72
CA ALA A 175 -4.14 10.81 -9.57
C ALA A 175 -3.33 10.37 -8.34
N ALA A 176 -4.00 10.14 -7.21
CA ALA A 176 -3.37 9.70 -5.96
C ALA A 176 -3.09 8.19 -5.86
N LYS A 177 -3.40 7.39 -6.90
CA LYS A 177 -3.33 5.92 -6.90
C LYS A 177 -4.08 5.23 -5.74
N THR A 178 -5.11 5.87 -5.18
CA THR A 178 -5.92 5.34 -4.06
C THR A 178 -7.20 4.65 -4.54
N LEU A 179 -7.86 3.96 -3.62
CA LEU A 179 -9.11 3.22 -3.82
C LEU A 179 -10.05 3.50 -2.63
N VAL A 180 -11.36 3.38 -2.84
CA VAL A 180 -12.37 3.58 -1.79
C VAL A 180 -13.37 2.43 -1.83
N PHE A 181 -13.49 1.72 -0.71
CA PHE A 181 -14.28 0.50 -0.57
C PHE A 181 -15.49 0.70 0.34
N ASP A 182 -16.58 0.02 0.04
CA ASP A 182 -17.77 -0.08 0.89
C ASP A 182 -17.59 -1.23 1.88
N VAL A 183 -17.20 -0.90 3.11
CA VAL A 183 -16.89 -1.89 4.15
C VAL A 183 -18.13 -2.34 4.93
N LYS A 184 -19.33 -1.86 4.55
CA LYS A 184 -20.61 -2.43 4.99
C LYS A 184 -21.14 -3.46 3.99
N ALA A 185 -20.86 -3.28 2.69
CA ALA A 185 -21.27 -4.21 1.64
C ALA A 185 -20.22 -5.30 1.32
N GLY A 186 -18.96 -5.08 1.67
CA GLY A 186 -17.86 -6.00 1.37
C GLY A 186 -16.75 -6.02 2.43
N ARG A 187 -15.72 -6.82 2.15
CA ARG A 187 -14.54 -6.99 3.00
C ARG A 187 -13.75 -5.68 3.13
N ASN A 188 -13.21 -5.45 4.32
CA ASN A 188 -12.36 -4.31 4.65
C ASN A 188 -10.87 -4.65 4.42
N PRO A 189 -10.21 -4.18 3.34
CA PRO A 189 -8.88 -4.65 2.97
C PRO A 189 -7.81 -4.32 4.02
N ILE A 190 -7.84 -3.10 4.59
CA ILE A 190 -6.89 -2.67 5.62
C ILE A 190 -6.99 -3.54 6.89
N ALA A 191 -8.16 -4.09 7.19
CA ALA A 191 -8.35 -5.00 8.32
C ALA A 191 -8.08 -6.48 8.00
N THR A 192 -7.79 -6.83 6.74
CA THR A 192 -7.73 -8.22 6.27
C THR A 192 -6.57 -8.47 5.30
N GLY A 193 -5.38 -7.92 5.60
CA GLY A 193 -4.15 -8.24 4.86
C GLY A 193 -4.02 -7.59 3.46
N GLY A 194 -4.78 -6.54 3.17
CA GLY A 194 -4.74 -5.83 1.89
C GLY A 194 -5.74 -6.36 0.86
N ILE A 195 -5.53 -6.03 -0.42
CA ILE A 195 -6.48 -6.35 -1.50
C ILE A 195 -6.59 -7.86 -1.73
N GLN A 196 -5.50 -8.63 -1.56
CA GLN A 196 -5.52 -10.08 -1.79
C GLN A 196 -6.27 -10.87 -0.71
N GLY A 197 -6.58 -10.24 0.44
CA GLY A 197 -7.15 -10.94 1.59
C GLY A 197 -6.09 -11.42 2.57
N PRO A 198 -6.51 -12.07 3.67
CA PRO A 198 -5.58 -12.71 4.58
C PRO A 198 -4.76 -13.72 3.78
N TYR A 199 -3.43 -13.71 3.95
CA TYR A 199 -2.57 -14.75 3.40
C TYR A 199 -2.94 -16.08 4.07
N SER A 200 -3.88 -16.79 3.44
CA SER A 200 -4.25 -18.12 3.86
C SER A 200 -3.09 -19.03 3.53
N PHE A 201 -2.27 -19.32 4.54
CA PHE A 201 -1.52 -20.57 4.62
C PHE A 201 -2.56 -21.71 4.74
N ALA A 202 -3.34 -21.93 3.68
CA ALA A 202 -3.86 -23.25 3.42
C ALA A 202 -2.63 -24.17 3.40
N PRO A 203 -2.60 -25.24 4.21
CA PRO A 203 -1.66 -26.31 3.96
C PRO A 203 -1.78 -26.65 2.47
N LEU A 204 -0.64 -26.77 1.77
CA LEU A 204 -0.70 -27.52 0.52
C LEU A 204 -1.32 -28.88 0.85
N ASP A 205 -2.09 -29.43 -0.09
CA ASP A 205 -2.33 -30.88 -0.13
C ASP A 205 -0.97 -31.56 -0.41
N LEU A 206 -0.11 -31.54 0.60
CA LEU A 206 1.09 -32.35 0.66
C LEU A 206 0.61 -33.80 0.64
N PRO A 207 1.18 -34.67 -0.20
CA PRO A 207 0.85 -36.09 -0.15
C PRO A 207 1.05 -36.57 1.30
N PRO A 208 0.17 -37.43 1.83
CA PRO A 208 0.20 -37.84 3.23
C PRO A 208 1.60 -38.33 3.57
N VAL A 209 2.20 -37.74 4.61
CA VAL A 209 3.60 -38.00 4.99
C VAL A 209 3.78 -39.49 5.26
N GLN A 210 4.38 -40.18 4.30
CA GLN A 210 4.56 -41.62 4.38
C GLN A 210 5.63 -41.89 5.44
N GLN A 211 5.23 -42.51 6.55
CA GLN A 211 6.13 -42.79 7.66
C GLN A 211 7.18 -43.81 7.23
N VAL A 212 8.36 -43.32 6.84
CA VAL A 212 9.53 -44.16 6.59
C VAL A 212 10.07 -44.62 7.94
N ALA A 213 10.02 -45.93 8.19
CA ALA A 213 10.59 -46.50 9.40
C ALA A 213 12.12 -46.29 9.41
N SER A 214 12.62 -45.57 10.42
CA SER A 214 14.06 -45.32 10.60
C SER A 214 14.81 -46.66 10.79
N PRO A 215 15.92 -46.93 10.06
CA PRO A 215 16.64 -48.21 10.15
C PRO A 215 17.44 -48.43 11.44
N VAL A 216 17.45 -47.47 12.38
CA VAL A 216 18.38 -47.45 13.52
C VAL A 216 17.62 -47.64 14.84
N ALA A 217 17.51 -48.91 15.25
CA ALA A 217 17.61 -49.42 16.63
C ALA A 217 16.86 -50.75 16.77
N GLY A 218 17.55 -51.87 16.52
CA GLY A 218 17.09 -53.17 16.98
C GLY A 218 17.25 -53.31 18.50
N ALA A 219 16.40 -54.14 19.11
CA ALA A 219 16.49 -54.66 20.48
C ALA A 219 16.37 -53.64 21.64
N ALA A 220 15.13 -53.31 22.01
CA ALA A 220 14.75 -53.01 23.40
C ALA A 220 13.44 -53.73 23.74
N LYS A 221 13.32 -54.21 24.99
CA LYS A 221 12.21 -55.06 25.46
C LYS A 221 10.88 -54.27 25.53
N THR A 222 9.77 -54.97 25.31
CA THR A 222 8.40 -54.47 25.51
C THR A 222 8.20 -53.88 26.92
N PRO A 223 7.86 -52.59 27.06
CA PRO A 223 7.27 -52.06 28.27
C PRO A 223 5.81 -52.54 28.37
N GLN A 224 5.39 -53.00 29.54
CA GLN A 224 3.97 -53.28 29.78
C GLN A 224 3.18 -51.97 29.76
N VAL A 225 2.10 -51.92 28.98
CA VAL A 225 1.15 -50.80 29.01
C VAL A 225 0.33 -50.89 30.30
N ILE A 226 0.65 -50.04 31.27
CA ILE A 226 -0.24 -49.77 32.39
C ILE A 226 -1.40 -48.93 31.86
N ASN A 227 -2.62 -49.41 32.08
CA ASN A 227 -3.83 -48.86 31.50
C ASN A 227 -4.26 -47.57 32.24
N ALA A 228 -3.79 -46.41 31.79
CA ALA A 228 -4.23 -45.10 32.30
C ALA A 228 -5.53 -44.67 31.62
N GLN A 229 -6.59 -44.49 32.42
CA GLN A 229 -7.93 -44.17 31.93
C GLN A 229 -8.00 -42.74 31.39
N ALA A 230 -8.71 -42.56 30.26
CA ALA A 230 -9.00 -41.23 29.72
C ALA A 230 -10.10 -40.51 30.54
N PRO A 231 -10.09 -39.16 30.63
CA PRO A 231 -11.14 -38.41 31.33
C PRO A 231 -12.51 -38.54 30.65
N LEU A 232 -13.58 -38.56 31.46
CA LEU A 232 -14.96 -38.61 30.98
C LEU A 232 -15.35 -37.30 30.28
N ASN A 233 -15.86 -37.40 29.06
CA ASN A 233 -16.42 -36.28 28.29
C ASN A 233 -17.91 -36.11 28.65
N PRO A 234 -18.38 -34.97 29.23
CA PRO A 234 -19.73 -34.91 29.80
C PRO A 234 -20.91 -34.83 28.80
N ASN A 235 -20.68 -34.45 27.54
CA ASN A 235 -21.75 -34.01 26.63
C ASN A 235 -21.83 -34.83 25.33
N GLN A 236 -22.21 -36.10 25.42
CA GLN A 236 -22.69 -36.88 24.26
C GLN A 236 -24.02 -37.57 24.57
N TRP A 237 -25.12 -36.92 24.18
CA TRP A 237 -26.45 -37.53 24.13
C TRP A 237 -26.60 -38.30 22.82
N GLN A 238 -27.09 -39.54 22.88
CA GLN A 238 -27.30 -40.40 21.70
C GLN A 238 -28.78 -40.84 21.64
N PRO A 239 -29.46 -40.72 20.49
CA PRO A 239 -30.80 -41.27 20.33
C PRO A 239 -30.75 -42.82 20.15
N PRO A 240 -31.82 -43.57 20.51
CA PRO A 240 -31.77 -45.03 20.49
C PRO A 240 -31.71 -45.62 19.08
N ALA A 241 -30.90 -46.68 18.92
CA ALA A 241 -30.79 -47.44 17.68
C ALA A 241 -31.84 -48.55 17.59
N VAL A 242 -32.34 -48.81 16.38
CA VAL A 242 -33.10 -50.02 16.04
C VAL A 242 -32.30 -50.79 14.98
N GLN A 243 -32.05 -52.09 15.21
CA GLN A 243 -31.42 -53.00 14.26
C GLN A 243 -32.39 -54.16 13.90
N PRO A 244 -32.05 -55.16 13.06
CA PRO A 244 -32.63 -55.21 11.72
C PRO A 244 -33.30 -56.56 11.40
N ALA A 245 -33.89 -56.67 10.19
CA ALA A 245 -34.26 -57.95 9.59
C ALA A 245 -33.97 -57.93 8.08
N GLY A 246 -33.35 -58.99 7.56
CA GLY A 246 -33.28 -59.32 6.13
C GLY A 246 -34.04 -60.63 5.84
N PRO A 247 -33.78 -61.35 4.73
CA PRO A 247 -32.86 -61.06 3.62
C PRO A 247 -33.50 -61.33 2.23
N ALA A 248 -32.66 -61.63 1.21
CA ALA A 248 -32.93 -62.39 -0.03
C ALA A 248 -32.95 -61.59 -1.38
N PRO A 249 -32.57 -62.21 -2.53
CA PRO A 249 -31.64 -61.53 -3.46
C PRO A 249 -32.02 -61.56 -4.96
N HIS A 250 -31.36 -60.72 -5.79
CA HIS A 250 -31.33 -60.90 -7.26
C HIS A 250 -29.96 -60.57 -7.86
N THR A 251 -29.54 -61.40 -8.81
CA THR A 251 -28.28 -61.34 -9.57
C THR A 251 -28.54 -60.77 -10.97
N ALA A 252 -27.65 -59.93 -11.53
CA ALA A 252 -27.34 -59.93 -12.98
C ALA A 252 -26.21 -58.96 -13.42
N ALA A 253 -25.19 -59.54 -14.07
CA ALA A 253 -24.48 -59.10 -15.28
C ALA A 253 -24.07 -57.61 -15.54
N GLN A 254 -22.75 -57.43 -15.69
CA GLN A 254 -22.05 -56.46 -16.57
C GLN A 254 -22.26 -56.82 -18.08
N PRO A 255 -22.05 -55.94 -19.11
CA PRO A 255 -20.74 -55.35 -19.44
C PRO A 255 -20.72 -53.91 -20.02
N ALA A 256 -19.50 -53.44 -20.32
CA ALA A 256 -19.11 -52.06 -20.62
C ALA A 256 -19.36 -51.58 -22.06
N LEU A 257 -19.40 -50.24 -22.25
CA LEU A 257 -19.13 -49.54 -23.51
C LEU A 257 -18.55 -48.13 -23.25
N ALA A 258 -17.66 -47.68 -24.15
CA ALA A 258 -17.11 -46.33 -24.31
C ALA A 258 -16.82 -46.10 -25.82
N PRO A 259 -16.35 -44.93 -26.32
CA PRO A 259 -16.20 -43.60 -25.71
C PRO A 259 -17.27 -42.65 -26.33
N PRO A 260 -17.06 -41.56 -27.15
CA PRO A 260 -15.88 -40.79 -27.60
C PRO A 260 -15.80 -39.37 -26.95
N ALA A 261 -14.88 -38.52 -27.45
CA ALA A 261 -14.72 -37.10 -27.09
C ALA A 261 -14.94 -36.16 -28.30
N PRO A 262 -15.33 -34.88 -28.13
CA PRO A 262 -15.49 -33.93 -29.25
C PRO A 262 -14.29 -32.98 -29.47
N ALA A 263 -13.77 -33.02 -30.70
CA ALA A 263 -13.29 -31.90 -31.53
C ALA A 263 -12.45 -30.74 -30.94
N VAL A 264 -11.14 -30.83 -31.18
CA VAL A 264 -10.22 -29.66 -31.25
C VAL A 264 -10.74 -28.65 -32.28
N HIS A 265 -10.85 -27.38 -31.89
CA HIS A 265 -11.11 -26.27 -32.82
C HIS A 265 -9.81 -25.52 -33.13
N GLN A 266 -9.49 -25.38 -34.42
CA GLN A 266 -8.33 -24.64 -34.91
C GLN A 266 -8.64 -23.13 -35.03
N PRO A 267 -7.65 -22.23 -34.86
CA PRO A 267 -7.86 -20.79 -34.91
C PRO A 267 -7.90 -20.24 -36.36
N PRO A 268 -8.78 -19.26 -36.67
CA PRO A 268 -8.72 -18.53 -37.93
C PRO A 268 -7.70 -17.38 -37.90
N MET A 269 -6.74 -17.49 -38.82
CA MET A 269 -5.98 -16.48 -39.57
C MET A 269 -6.06 -14.98 -39.16
N ALA A 270 -4.89 -14.36 -39.01
CA ALA A 270 -4.72 -12.95 -38.64
C ALA A 270 -4.96 -11.95 -39.79
N PRO A 271 -5.53 -10.75 -39.50
CA PRO A 271 -5.43 -9.57 -40.36
C PRO A 271 -4.03 -8.93 -40.32
N GLN A 272 -3.57 -8.42 -41.46
CA GLN A 272 -2.25 -7.80 -41.62
C GLN A 272 -2.20 -6.39 -41.01
N ALA A 273 -1.09 -6.05 -40.35
CA ALA A 273 -0.80 -4.69 -39.93
C ALA A 273 -0.05 -3.91 -41.04
N PRO A 274 -0.36 -2.63 -41.29
CA PRO A 274 0.33 -1.83 -42.30
C PRO A 274 1.77 -1.48 -41.86
N ALA A 275 2.68 -1.43 -42.83
CA ALA A 275 4.10 -1.15 -42.59
C ALA A 275 4.33 0.29 -42.13
N ILE A 276 5.07 0.47 -41.02
CA ILE A 276 5.57 1.78 -40.58
C ILE A 276 6.94 2.01 -41.22
N GLN A 277 7.07 3.15 -41.91
CA GLN A 277 8.27 3.54 -42.64
C GLN A 277 9.42 3.88 -41.68
N GLN A 278 10.62 3.40 -42.02
CA GLN A 278 11.85 3.81 -41.34
C GLN A 278 12.22 5.25 -41.72
N HIS A 279 12.52 6.08 -40.72
CA HIS A 279 13.14 7.39 -40.91
C HIS A 279 14.28 7.59 -39.87
N PRO A 280 15.29 8.43 -40.16
CA PRO A 280 16.65 8.18 -39.67
C PRO A 280 16.97 8.75 -38.28
N ALA A 281 18.09 8.29 -37.72
CA ALA A 281 18.67 8.85 -36.52
C ALA A 281 19.18 10.28 -36.71
N ALA A 282 19.04 11.11 -35.68
CA ALA A 282 19.69 12.42 -35.54
C ALA A 282 20.47 12.47 -34.20
N PRO A 283 21.56 13.24 -34.11
CA PRO A 283 22.64 12.95 -33.16
C PRO A 283 22.43 13.48 -31.74
N ALA A 284 23.13 12.86 -30.78
CA ALA A 284 23.20 13.32 -29.40
C ALA A 284 24.14 14.52 -29.25
N THR A 285 23.64 15.63 -28.71
CA THR A 285 24.45 16.79 -28.33
C THR A 285 25.02 16.59 -26.93
N ALA A 286 26.33 16.47 -26.81
CA ALA A 286 27.00 16.49 -25.50
C ALA A 286 27.04 17.92 -24.96
N VAL A 287 26.54 18.12 -23.74
CA VAL A 287 26.75 19.35 -22.97
C VAL A 287 27.50 18.99 -21.71
N GLN A 288 28.75 19.45 -21.60
CA GLN A 288 29.55 19.26 -20.39
C GLN A 288 29.05 20.19 -19.29
N TYR A 289 29.02 19.70 -18.05
CA TYR A 289 28.87 20.56 -16.88
C TYR A 289 30.15 20.55 -16.04
N ARG A 290 30.66 21.75 -15.79
CA ARG A 290 31.90 22.05 -15.08
C ARG A 290 31.66 22.00 -13.57
N ALA A 291 32.56 21.37 -12.82
CA ALA A 291 32.56 21.43 -11.36
C ALA A 291 33.09 22.79 -10.85
N PRO A 292 32.52 23.36 -9.78
CA PRO A 292 33.18 24.36 -8.95
C PRO A 292 33.98 23.68 -7.83
N GLU A 293 35.15 24.23 -7.56
CA GLU A 293 36.10 23.85 -6.50
C GLU A 293 35.95 24.77 -5.28
N HIS A 294 36.50 24.36 -4.12
CA HIS A 294 36.76 25.07 -2.84
C HIS A 294 36.27 24.23 -1.63
N ALA A 295 36.98 24.08 -0.51
CA ALA A 295 38.40 24.35 -0.22
C ALA A 295 38.81 23.48 1.00
N ALA A 296 40.12 23.27 1.20
CA ALA A 296 40.64 22.37 2.24
C ALA A 296 40.72 22.98 3.65
N ALA A 297 40.71 22.12 4.68
CA ALA A 297 41.22 22.40 6.01
C ALA A 297 41.97 21.16 6.54
N ASN A 298 43.11 21.39 7.20
CA ASN A 298 44.08 20.34 7.56
C ASN A 298 43.73 19.61 8.87
N ALA A 299 44.14 18.35 8.98
CA ALA A 299 44.37 17.67 10.26
C ALA A 299 45.68 16.86 10.17
N HIS A 300 46.46 16.90 11.26
CA HIS A 300 47.81 16.34 11.38
C HIS A 300 47.76 14.91 11.99
N PRO A 301 48.77 14.03 11.78
CA PRO A 301 48.71 12.66 12.24
C PRO A 301 49.30 12.50 13.65
N ASP A 302 48.48 12.08 14.60
CA ASP A 302 48.86 11.22 15.73
C ASP A 302 47.58 10.80 16.47
N ASP A 303 47.18 9.54 16.31
CA ASP A 303 46.86 8.67 17.43
C ASP A 303 46.85 7.22 16.92
N ASP A 304 47.82 6.44 17.37
CA ASP A 304 48.11 5.09 16.90
C ASP A 304 48.14 4.16 18.12
N HIS A 305 47.63 2.93 17.94
CA HIS A 305 47.53 1.84 18.94
C HIS A 305 46.31 2.02 19.89
N ASP A 306 45.49 1.00 20.18
CA ASP A 306 45.84 -0.39 20.46
C ASP A 306 45.34 -1.45 19.48
N ARG A 307 46.17 -2.49 19.35
CA ARG A 307 45.89 -3.71 18.58
C ARG A 307 45.62 -4.87 19.54
N THR A 308 44.83 -5.84 19.07
CA THR A 308 44.76 -7.25 19.55
C THR A 308 43.67 -7.60 20.59
N GLN A 309 42.59 -8.21 20.09
CA GLN A 309 42.32 -9.62 20.43
C GLN A 309 41.44 -10.30 19.38
N MET A 310 42.05 -11.17 18.55
CA MET A 310 41.29 -12.23 17.89
C MET A 310 40.89 -13.26 18.96
N ARG A 311 39.61 -13.37 19.29
CA ARG A 311 39.07 -14.58 19.89
C ARG A 311 38.50 -15.46 18.78
N GLY A 312 39.31 -16.40 18.31
CA GLY A 312 38.84 -17.57 17.56
C GLY A 312 37.96 -18.44 18.44
N GLY A 313 36.70 -18.02 18.61
CA GLY A 313 35.65 -18.89 19.11
C GLY A 313 35.10 -19.66 17.93
N VAL A 314 35.48 -20.93 17.78
CA VAL A 314 34.71 -21.90 16.98
C VAL A 314 33.40 -22.14 17.73
N ARG A 315 32.49 -21.17 17.61
CA ARG A 315 31.10 -21.34 17.98
C ARG A 315 30.59 -22.38 17.01
N ALA A 316 30.31 -23.58 17.52
CA ALA A 316 29.86 -24.71 16.70
C ALA A 316 28.78 -24.19 15.74
N ALA A 317 29.02 -24.36 14.44
CA ALA A 317 28.15 -23.81 13.42
C ALA A 317 26.76 -24.42 13.61
N ALA A 318 25.85 -23.64 14.19
CA ALA A 318 24.43 -23.90 14.01
C ALA A 318 24.20 -24.00 12.50
N PRO A 319 23.49 -25.03 12.01
CA PRO A 319 23.32 -25.21 10.58
C PRO A 319 22.78 -23.92 9.99
N ALA A 320 23.57 -23.29 9.12
CA ALA A 320 23.22 -22.01 8.53
C ALA A 320 21.92 -22.23 7.77
N ALA A 321 20.82 -21.68 8.30
CA ALA A 321 19.51 -21.85 7.71
C ALA A 321 19.57 -21.27 6.31
N VAL A 322 19.46 -22.12 5.28
CA VAL A 322 19.60 -21.69 3.89
C VAL A 322 18.45 -20.74 3.60
N LEU A 323 18.74 -19.44 3.55
CA LEU A 323 17.73 -18.43 3.30
C LEU A 323 17.23 -18.57 1.87
N ARG A 324 15.91 -18.48 1.70
CA ARG A 324 15.26 -18.59 0.40
C ARG A 324 14.41 -17.37 0.13
N ILE A 325 14.64 -16.74 -1.01
CA ILE A 325 13.78 -15.69 -1.55
C ILE A 325 12.78 -16.34 -2.49
N ARG A 326 11.49 -16.21 -2.17
CA ARG A 326 10.38 -16.63 -3.03
C ARG A 326 9.71 -15.41 -3.63
N LEU A 327 9.78 -15.26 -4.95
CA LEU A 327 9.11 -14.18 -5.66
C LEU A 327 7.60 -14.43 -5.76
N ASP A 328 6.86 -13.34 -5.94
CA ASP A 328 5.42 -13.35 -6.22
C ASP A 328 5.03 -14.05 -7.54
N ASP A 329 5.95 -14.22 -8.48
CA ASP A 329 5.79 -15.10 -9.66
C ASP A 329 5.98 -16.60 -9.34
N GLY A 330 6.26 -16.94 -8.08
CA GLY A 330 6.43 -18.30 -7.60
C GLY A 330 7.83 -18.89 -7.78
N ARG A 331 8.78 -18.15 -8.35
CA ARG A 331 10.19 -18.59 -8.44
C ARG A 331 10.87 -18.54 -7.08
N ASP A 332 11.54 -19.63 -6.73
CA ASP A 332 12.33 -19.81 -5.51
C ASP A 332 13.83 -19.67 -5.82
N PHE A 333 14.54 -18.85 -5.06
CA PHE A 333 16.00 -18.65 -5.14
C PHE A 333 16.63 -18.87 -3.77
N GLN A 334 17.66 -19.72 -3.69
CA GLN A 334 18.48 -19.85 -2.48
C GLN A 334 19.49 -18.69 -2.43
N LEU A 335 19.70 -18.12 -1.24
CA LEU A 335 20.68 -17.05 -1.01
C LEU A 335 22.00 -17.63 -0.53
N ASP A 336 22.86 -17.97 -1.50
CA ASP A 336 24.25 -18.35 -1.27
C ASP A 336 25.22 -17.15 -1.30
N ARG A 337 24.84 -16.06 -1.99
CA ARG A 337 25.65 -14.87 -2.25
C ARG A 337 24.82 -13.57 -2.18
N ASN A 338 25.48 -12.45 -2.41
CA ASN A 338 24.82 -11.15 -2.57
C ASN A 338 23.99 -11.11 -3.87
N VAL A 339 22.81 -10.49 -3.82
CA VAL A 339 21.84 -10.49 -4.91
C VAL A 339 21.45 -9.06 -5.29
N LEU A 340 21.43 -8.76 -6.58
CA LEU A 340 20.90 -7.52 -7.15
C LEU A 340 19.58 -7.81 -7.85
N VAL A 341 18.49 -7.23 -7.33
CA VAL A 341 17.12 -7.47 -7.83
C VAL A 341 16.66 -6.27 -8.65
N GLY A 342 16.05 -6.51 -9.81
CA GLY A 342 15.46 -5.44 -10.63
C GLY A 342 14.92 -5.93 -11.97
N ARG A 343 14.41 -5.02 -12.82
CA ARG A 343 13.88 -5.40 -14.15
C ARG A 343 14.95 -5.74 -15.19
N ASN A 344 16.16 -5.21 -15.00
CA ASN A 344 17.35 -5.51 -15.80
C ASN A 344 18.57 -5.12 -14.94
N PRO A 345 18.88 -5.93 -13.91
CA PRO A 345 19.85 -5.56 -12.88
C PRO A 345 21.27 -5.61 -13.44
N VAL A 346 22.05 -4.58 -13.10
CA VAL A 346 23.46 -4.44 -13.45
C VAL A 346 24.21 -4.05 -12.17
N GLY A 347 25.31 -4.75 -11.88
CA GLY A 347 26.20 -4.42 -10.76
C GLY A 347 27.13 -3.26 -11.09
N GLN A 348 27.48 -2.46 -10.09
CA GLN A 348 28.52 -1.43 -10.20
C GLN A 348 29.93 -2.05 -10.08
N ALA A 349 30.97 -1.23 -10.24
CA ALA A 349 32.35 -1.68 -10.04
C ALA A 349 32.51 -2.23 -8.60
N GLY A 350 33.02 -3.46 -8.47
CA GLY A 350 33.09 -4.21 -7.20
C GLY A 350 31.89 -5.13 -6.93
N GLU A 351 30.74 -4.96 -7.60
CA GLU A 351 29.54 -5.79 -7.41
C GLU A 351 29.39 -6.92 -8.45
N GLN A 352 30.40 -7.16 -9.29
CA GLN A 352 30.33 -8.12 -10.41
C GLN A 352 30.16 -9.59 -9.99
N GLN A 353 30.36 -9.91 -8.71
CA GLN A 353 30.14 -11.25 -8.14
C GLN A 353 28.70 -11.46 -7.63
N ALA A 354 27.86 -10.42 -7.66
CA ALA A 354 26.47 -10.50 -7.21
C ALA A 354 25.60 -11.29 -8.19
N GLN A 355 24.72 -12.13 -7.66
CA GLN A 355 23.69 -12.81 -8.44
C GLN A 355 22.68 -11.78 -8.98
N LEU A 356 22.44 -11.80 -10.29
CA LEU A 356 21.52 -10.88 -10.96
C LEU A 356 20.13 -11.50 -11.04
N LEU A 357 19.20 -11.01 -10.21
CA LEU A 357 17.81 -11.48 -10.18
C LEU A 357 16.89 -10.58 -11.00
N ALA A 358 16.70 -10.96 -12.26
CA ALA A 358 15.77 -10.29 -13.17
C ALA A 358 14.31 -10.65 -12.82
N VAL A 359 13.50 -9.61 -12.60
CA VAL A 359 12.05 -9.68 -12.35
C VAL A 359 11.32 -9.05 -13.52
N ASP A 360 10.48 -9.82 -14.21
CA ASP A 360 9.68 -9.28 -15.30
C ASP A 360 8.64 -8.28 -14.76
N ASP A 361 8.52 -7.14 -15.42
CA ASP A 361 7.77 -5.97 -14.95
C ASP A 361 7.28 -5.16 -16.15
N PRO A 362 6.25 -5.65 -16.86
CA PRO A 362 5.67 -4.94 -18.01
C PRO A 362 5.11 -3.56 -17.63
N GLY A 363 4.75 -3.36 -16.36
CA GLY A 363 4.31 -2.06 -15.81
C GLY A 363 5.43 -1.04 -15.59
N ARG A 364 6.71 -1.43 -15.69
CA ARG A 364 7.89 -0.59 -15.42
C ARG A 364 7.92 0.01 -14.00
N SER A 365 7.29 -0.65 -13.04
CA SER A 365 7.27 -0.31 -11.62
C SER A 365 8.62 -0.48 -10.91
N ILE A 366 9.54 -1.26 -11.48
CA ILE A 366 10.83 -1.64 -10.90
C ILE A 366 11.96 -0.91 -11.64
N SER A 367 12.92 -0.33 -10.91
CA SER A 367 14.17 0.20 -11.47
C SER A 367 15.02 -0.91 -12.16
N LYS A 368 15.98 -0.52 -13.01
CA LYS A 368 16.90 -1.45 -13.68
C LYS A 368 17.57 -2.39 -12.65
N THR A 369 18.29 -1.79 -11.71
CA THR A 369 18.65 -2.36 -10.41
C THR A 369 17.81 -1.64 -9.35
N HIS A 370 17.10 -2.36 -8.50
CA HIS A 370 16.14 -1.82 -7.53
C HIS A 370 16.58 -2.08 -6.08
N LEU A 371 16.99 -3.31 -5.77
CA LEU A 371 17.48 -3.71 -4.45
C LEU A 371 18.88 -4.31 -4.54
N HIS A 372 19.65 -4.12 -3.47
CA HIS A 372 20.81 -4.94 -3.13
C HIS A 372 20.51 -5.72 -1.86
N VAL A 373 20.68 -7.05 -1.90
CA VAL A 373 20.41 -7.96 -0.79
C VAL A 373 21.70 -8.68 -0.40
N LEU A 374 22.06 -8.61 0.87
CA LEU A 374 23.23 -9.26 1.46
C LEU A 374 22.76 -10.28 2.51
N THR A 375 23.31 -11.49 2.51
CA THR A 375 22.98 -12.52 3.51
C THR A 375 23.88 -12.42 4.73
N ASP A 376 23.30 -12.56 5.93
CA ASP A 376 23.98 -12.50 7.24
C ASP A 376 23.74 -13.77 8.07
N GLY A 377 23.28 -14.85 7.42
CA GLY A 377 22.96 -16.15 8.02
C GLY A 377 21.72 -16.18 8.94
N ALA A 378 21.48 -15.14 9.73
CA ALA A 378 20.29 -14.98 10.55
C ALA A 378 19.10 -14.33 9.80
N GLY A 379 19.40 -13.63 8.70
CA GLY A 379 18.46 -12.88 7.88
C GLY A 379 19.19 -12.20 6.72
N VAL A 380 18.60 -11.18 6.13
CA VAL A 380 19.21 -10.43 5.02
C VAL A 380 19.21 -8.93 5.27
N TRP A 381 20.25 -8.24 4.82
CA TRP A 381 20.28 -6.79 4.72
C TRP A 381 19.80 -6.37 3.34
N VAL A 382 18.72 -5.59 3.29
CA VAL A 382 18.13 -5.06 2.04
C VAL A 382 18.41 -3.56 1.96
N THR A 383 18.97 -3.12 0.83
CA THR A 383 19.21 -1.71 0.53
C THR A 383 18.45 -1.33 -0.75
N ASP A 384 17.58 -0.31 -0.67
CA ASP A 384 16.94 0.27 -1.86
C ASP A 384 17.98 1.09 -2.65
N ARG A 385 18.17 0.78 -3.94
CA ARG A 385 19.15 1.41 -4.82
C ARG A 385 18.60 2.68 -5.47
N ASN A 386 18.03 3.56 -4.65
CA ASN A 386 17.44 4.85 -5.06
C ASN A 386 16.33 4.66 -6.12
N SER A 387 15.42 3.73 -5.84
CA SER A 387 14.38 3.31 -6.77
C SER A 387 13.32 4.39 -7.00
N THR A 388 12.67 4.36 -8.17
CA THR A 388 11.67 5.40 -8.54
C THR A 388 10.34 5.24 -7.81
N ASN A 389 9.96 4.02 -7.42
CA ASN A 389 8.68 3.73 -6.76
C ASN A 389 8.83 3.32 -5.28
N GLY A 390 10.06 3.22 -4.77
CA GLY A 390 10.37 2.87 -3.39
C GLY A 390 10.25 1.37 -3.08
N SER A 391 10.80 1.03 -1.92
CA SER A 391 10.75 -0.30 -1.32
C SER A 391 10.21 -0.24 0.12
N ALA A 392 9.65 -1.35 0.61
CA ALA A 392 9.16 -1.48 1.97
C ALA A 392 9.24 -2.93 2.47
N VAL A 393 9.29 -3.13 3.78
CA VAL A 393 9.29 -4.46 4.41
C VAL A 393 8.04 -4.60 5.26
N THR A 394 7.34 -5.72 5.12
CA THR A 394 6.21 -6.10 5.97
C THR A 394 6.65 -7.27 6.85
N THR A 395 6.67 -7.07 8.17
CA THR A 395 7.03 -8.12 9.14
C THR A 395 5.93 -9.17 9.27
N PRO A 396 6.20 -10.35 9.89
CA PRO A 396 5.16 -11.35 10.20
C PRO A 396 3.94 -10.78 10.96
N ASP A 397 4.16 -9.76 11.79
CA ASP A 397 3.10 -9.06 12.56
C ASP A 397 2.22 -8.14 11.69
N GLY A 398 2.46 -8.07 10.38
CA GLY A 398 1.73 -7.23 9.42
C GLY A 398 2.14 -5.76 9.43
N LEU A 399 3.17 -5.37 10.19
CA LEU A 399 3.68 -4.00 10.20
C LEU A 399 4.53 -3.72 8.96
N ARG A 400 4.05 -2.80 8.11
CA ARG A 400 4.76 -2.36 6.89
C ARG A 400 5.57 -1.09 7.15
N THR A 401 6.89 -1.21 7.02
CA THR A 401 7.87 -0.13 7.21
C THR A 401 8.55 0.20 5.88
N PRO A 402 8.54 1.45 5.40
CA PRO A 402 9.26 1.83 4.18
C PRO A 402 10.77 1.75 4.39
N LEU A 403 11.49 1.31 3.35
CA LEU A 403 12.96 1.37 3.33
C LEU A 403 13.42 2.76 2.93
N GLN A 404 14.45 3.27 3.60
CA GLN A 404 15.09 4.52 3.21
C GLN A 404 16.05 4.26 2.03
N PRO A 405 15.95 5.01 0.92
CA PRO A 405 16.89 4.90 -0.20
C PRO A 405 18.35 4.99 0.23
N GLY A 406 19.18 4.06 -0.23
CA GLY A 406 20.61 3.99 0.07
C GLY A 406 20.98 3.47 1.47
N VAL A 407 20.01 3.28 2.38
CA VAL A 407 20.27 2.81 3.75
C VAL A 407 20.00 1.31 3.87
N PRO A 408 20.99 0.48 4.31
CA PRO A 408 20.75 -0.94 4.58
C PRO A 408 19.81 -1.15 5.76
N ALA A 409 18.80 -2.00 5.58
CA ALA A 409 17.87 -2.41 6.64
C ALA A 409 17.87 -3.93 6.80
N PHE A 410 17.92 -4.40 8.04
CA PHE A 410 17.85 -5.83 8.36
C PHE A 410 16.42 -6.36 8.20
N VAL A 411 16.29 -7.52 7.57
CA VAL A 411 15.02 -8.21 7.30
C VAL A 411 15.11 -9.63 7.85
N SER A 412 14.29 -9.90 8.87
CA SER A 412 14.17 -11.22 9.49
C SER A 412 13.35 -12.17 8.61
N PRO A 413 13.64 -13.49 8.63
CA PRO A 413 12.82 -14.50 7.96
C PRO A 413 11.34 -14.46 8.38
N GLY A 414 10.45 -14.84 7.47
CA GLY A 414 9.01 -14.65 7.56
C GLY A 414 8.52 -13.27 7.09
N SER A 415 9.42 -12.33 6.82
CA SER A 415 9.05 -11.01 6.30
C SER A 415 8.86 -11.01 4.78
N THR A 416 8.00 -10.13 4.29
CA THR A 416 7.83 -9.84 2.85
C THR A 416 8.48 -8.50 2.49
N VAL A 417 9.32 -8.50 1.46
CA VAL A 417 9.94 -7.29 0.90
C VAL A 417 9.18 -6.88 -0.36
N HIS A 418 8.72 -5.64 -0.41
CA HIS A 418 8.01 -5.02 -1.52
C HIS A 418 8.94 -4.04 -2.25
N PHE A 419 8.93 -4.06 -3.57
CA PHE A 419 9.77 -3.23 -4.44
C PHE A 419 9.01 -2.88 -5.73
N GLY A 420 8.60 -1.62 -5.87
CA GLY A 420 7.66 -1.21 -6.91
C GLY A 420 6.28 -1.88 -6.74
N ASP A 421 5.76 -2.54 -7.78
CA ASP A 421 4.51 -3.31 -7.73
C ASP A 421 4.73 -4.82 -7.48
N ARG A 422 5.97 -5.24 -7.19
CA ARG A 422 6.34 -6.64 -6.95
C ARG A 422 6.82 -6.89 -5.52
N SER A 423 6.87 -8.15 -5.13
CA SER A 423 7.31 -8.56 -3.80
C SER A 423 8.01 -9.92 -3.78
N PHE A 424 8.80 -10.14 -2.74
CA PHE A 424 9.35 -11.44 -2.40
C PHE A 424 9.20 -11.74 -0.91
N HIS A 425 8.96 -13.01 -0.58
CA HIS A 425 8.94 -13.51 0.79
C HIS A 425 10.30 -14.12 1.15
N LEU A 426 10.83 -13.80 2.33
CA LEU A 426 12.05 -14.38 2.87
C LEU A 426 11.74 -15.59 3.75
N GLY A 427 12.02 -16.80 3.29
CA GLY A 427 11.91 -18.03 4.07
C GLY A 427 13.27 -18.54 4.58
N GLN A 428 13.22 -19.46 5.53
CA GLN A 428 14.28 -20.45 5.78
C GLN A 428 13.89 -21.75 5.06
N ALA A 429 14.87 -22.44 4.46
CA ALA A 429 14.66 -23.65 3.66
C ALA A 429 14.36 -24.91 4.49
#